data_AF-A0A8X6WFA2-F1
#
_entry.id   AF-A0A8X6WFA2-F1
#
_cell.length_a   1.000
_cell.length_b   1.000
_cell.length_c   1.000
_cell.angle_alpha   90.00
_cell.angle_beta   90.00
_cell.angle_gamma   90.00
#
_symmetry.space_group_name_H-M   'P 1'
#
loop_
_entity.id
_entity.type
_entity.pdbx_description
1 polymer ?
#
loop_
_entity_poly.entity_id
_entity_poly.type
_entity_poly.pdbx_seq_one_letter_code
_entity_poly.pdbx_strand_id
1 'polypeptide(L)'
;MVQLVKRKRPLPRNCFFLHHHNARPHIVCCVLDVLQQNNVEILPYPPYSHDLTPCDFCLLPQLKKPLRGKRFASNKSCVKAAETVLK
;
A
#
# COMPACT_ATOMS: atom_id res chain seq x y z
N MET A 1 -16.93 -0.47 -6.12
CA MET A 1 -16.14 0.76 -5.88
C MET A 1 -14.95 0.90 -6.82
N VAL A 2 -14.09 -0.12 -6.97
CA VAL A 2 -12.92 -0.10 -7.89
C VAL A 2 -13.28 0.16 -9.36
N GLN A 3 -14.38 -0.42 -9.86
CA GLN A 3 -14.88 -0.19 -11.23
C GLN A 3 -15.41 1.25 -11.45
N LEU A 4 -15.92 1.91 -10.42
CA LEU A 4 -16.37 3.30 -10.47
C LEU A 4 -15.19 4.28 -10.59
N VAL A 5 -14.08 3.98 -9.89
CA VAL A 5 -12.83 4.76 -9.98
C VAL A 5 -12.21 4.64 -11.38
N LYS A 6 -12.17 3.43 -11.97
CA LYS A 6 -11.68 3.22 -13.34
C LYS A 6 -12.46 4.00 -14.41
N ARG A 7 -13.78 4.16 -14.22
CA ARG A 7 -14.64 4.97 -15.11
C ARG A 7 -14.41 6.47 -14.96
N LYS A 8 -14.16 6.95 -13.74
CA LYS A 8 -13.96 8.38 -13.44
C LYS A 8 -12.53 8.86 -13.73
N ARG A 9 -11.55 7.95 -13.73
CA ARG A 9 -10.13 8.21 -14.00
C ARG A 9 -9.58 7.18 -14.98
N PRO A 10 -9.80 7.37 -16.30
CA PRO A 10 -9.17 6.52 -17.31
C PRO A 10 -7.66 6.82 -17.30
N LEU A 11 -6.90 5.98 -16.59
CA LEU A 11 -5.45 6.05 -16.60
C LEU A 11 -4.94 5.56 -17.97
N PRO A 12 -3.99 6.25 -18.60
CA PRO A 12 -3.35 5.75 -19.81
C PRO A 12 -2.69 4.39 -19.53
N ARG A 13 -2.69 3.51 -20.53
CA ARG A 13 -2.06 2.18 -20.41
C ARG A 13 -0.59 2.38 -20.01
N ASN A 14 -0.17 1.69 -18.94
CA ASN A 14 1.17 1.72 -18.33
C ASN A 14 1.53 2.92 -17.43
N CYS A 15 0.58 3.74 -17.00
CA CYS A 15 0.86 4.73 -15.96
C CYS A 15 0.63 4.12 -14.56
N PHE A 16 1.70 3.99 -13.76
CA PHE A 16 1.65 3.56 -12.36
C PHE A 16 2.02 4.74 -11.46
N PHE A 17 1.13 5.06 -10.52
CA PHE A 17 1.38 6.04 -9.47
C PHE A 17 1.60 5.32 -8.15
N LEU A 18 2.60 5.74 -7.40
CA LEU A 18 2.79 5.31 -6.03
C LEU A 18 1.87 6.11 -5.11
N HIS A 19 1.00 5.42 -4.38
CA HIS A 19 0.14 6.01 -3.38
C HIS A 19 0.52 5.49 -1.99
N HIS A 20 1.17 6.32 -1.19
CA HIS A 20 1.53 6.05 0.20
C HIS A 20 1.11 7.21 1.10
N HIS A 21 1.03 6.97 2.41
CA HIS A 21 0.74 8.01 3.39
C HIS A 21 1.97 8.89 3.65
N ASN A 22 1.75 10.08 4.22
CA ASN A 22 2.78 11.08 4.49
C ASN A 22 3.55 10.82 5.81
N ALA A 23 3.95 9.58 6.10
CA ALA A 23 4.86 9.36 7.24
C ALA A 23 6.25 9.89 6.93
N ARG A 24 6.95 10.36 7.97
CA ARG A 24 8.28 10.96 7.88
C ARG A 24 9.28 10.18 7.01
N PRO A 25 9.38 8.84 7.08
CA PRO A 25 10.31 8.09 6.23
C PRO A 25 9.97 8.12 4.74
N HIS A 26 8.72 8.43 4.36
CA HIS A 26 8.28 8.43 2.97
C HIS A 26 8.42 9.79 2.28
N ILE A 27 8.61 10.87 3.04
CA ILE A 27 8.74 12.24 2.51
C ILE A 27 10.12 12.86 2.73
N VAL A 28 11.07 12.09 3.27
CA VAL A 28 12.46 12.53 3.38
C VAL A 28 13.06 12.66 1.98
N CYS A 29 13.90 13.69 1.78
CA CYS A 29 14.46 14.01 0.47
C CYS A 29 15.13 12.81 -0.20
N CYS A 30 15.93 12.02 0.55
CA CYS A 30 16.63 10.87 -0.01
C CYS A 30 15.68 9.81 -0.60
N VAL A 31 14.46 9.68 -0.09
CA VAL A 31 13.46 8.76 -0.66
C VAL A 31 12.82 9.37 -1.91
N LEU A 32 12.49 10.67 -1.88
CA LEU A 32 11.94 11.38 -3.05
C LEU A 32 12.93 11.38 -4.22
N ASP A 33 14.23 11.54 -3.94
CA ASP A 33 15.29 11.49 -4.94
C ASP A 33 15.35 10.11 -5.62
N VAL A 34 15.27 9.03 -4.83
CA VAL A 34 15.23 7.65 -5.36
C VAL A 34 13.97 7.42 -6.19
N LEU A 35 12.81 7.91 -5.74
CA LEU A 35 11.56 7.76 -6.50
C LEU A 35 11.63 8.50 -7.84
N GLN A 36 12.20 9.70 -7.86
CA GLN A 36 12.42 10.47 -9.08
C GLN A 36 13.41 9.78 -10.03
N GLN A 37 14.53 9.26 -9.52
CA GLN A 37 15.51 8.51 -10.32
C GLN A 37 14.92 7.26 -10.99
N ASN A 38 13.94 6.63 -10.34
CA ASN A 38 13.23 5.46 -10.87
C ASN A 38 11.99 5.82 -11.71
N ASN A 39 11.75 7.10 -12.02
CA ASN A 39 10.56 7.58 -12.73
C ASN A 39 9.23 7.15 -12.07
N VAL A 40 9.21 7.07 -10.74
CA VAL A 40 8.01 6.73 -9.98
C VAL A 40 7.27 8.00 -9.59
N GLU A 41 6.11 8.21 -10.20
CA GLU A 41 5.27 9.36 -9.89
C GLU A 41 4.45 9.11 -8.61
N ILE A 42 4.49 10.06 -7.67
CA ILE A 42 3.79 9.95 -6.39
C ILE A 42 2.42 10.62 -6.52
N LEU A 43 1.35 9.91 -6.19
CA LEU A 43 0.02 10.48 -6.12
C LEU A 43 -0.09 11.38 -4.86
N PRO A 44 -0.50 12.65 -4.98
CA PRO A 44 -0.60 13.55 -3.84
C PRO A 44 -1.51 12.98 -2.73
N TYR A 45 -1.00 12.95 -1.50
CA TYR A 45 -1.73 12.44 -0.33
C TYR A 45 -2.06 13.59 0.64
N PRO A 46 -3.33 13.80 0.99
CA PRO A 46 -3.72 14.83 1.94
C PRO A 46 -3.17 14.54 3.36
N PRO A 47 -2.79 15.56 4.14
CA PRO A 47 -2.34 15.37 5.52
C PRO A 47 -3.38 14.58 6.35
N TYR A 48 -2.89 13.69 7.23
CA TYR A 48 -3.69 12.95 8.22
C TYR A 48 -4.87 12.12 7.69
N SER A 49 -4.82 11.68 6.44
CA SER A 49 -5.93 10.95 5.82
C SER A 49 -5.75 9.43 5.82
N HIS A 50 -5.46 8.84 6.99
CA HIS A 50 -5.14 7.41 7.15
C HIS A 50 -6.17 6.47 6.47
N ASP A 51 -7.43 6.89 6.44
CA ASP A 51 -8.55 6.16 5.82
C ASP A 51 -8.44 6.03 4.28
N LEU A 52 -7.55 6.81 3.66
CA LEU A 52 -7.38 6.85 2.21
C LEU A 52 -6.34 5.86 1.70
N THR A 53 -5.48 5.28 2.55
CA THR A 53 -4.47 4.35 2.06
C THR A 53 -5.13 3.02 1.67
N PRO A 54 -5.09 2.61 0.39
CA PRO A 54 -5.77 1.39 -0.06
C PRO A 54 -5.28 0.13 0.67
N CYS A 55 -4.01 0.11 1.06
CA CYS A 55 -3.44 -0.99 1.84
C CYS A 55 -4.07 -1.09 3.24
N ASP A 56 -4.20 0.04 3.95
CA ASP A 56 -4.70 0.05 5.32
C ASP A 56 -6.21 -0.27 5.38
N PHE A 57 -6.98 0.20 4.40
CA PHE A 57 -8.42 -0.03 4.34
C PHE A 57 -8.81 -1.39 3.75
N CYS A 58 -8.18 -1.84 2.66
CA CYS A 58 -8.58 -3.06 1.96
C CYS A 58 -7.71 -4.27 2.32
N LEU A 59 -6.38 -4.11 2.27
CA LEU A 59 -5.45 -5.24 2.32
C LEU A 59 -5.21 -5.74 3.75
N LEU A 60 -4.95 -4.82 4.69
CA LEU A 60 -4.65 -5.18 6.08
C LEU A 60 -5.82 -5.91 6.77
N PRO A 61 -7.10 -5.54 6.59
CA PRO A 61 -8.20 -6.30 7.17
C PRO A 61 -8.34 -7.71 6.58
N GLN A 62 -8.11 -7.88 5.27
CA GLN A 62 -8.11 -9.19 4.62
C GLN A 62 -6.98 -10.08 5.16
N LEU A 63 -5.82 -9.49 5.43
CA LEU A 63 -4.70 -10.19 6.06
C LEU A 63 -4.95 -10.52 7.54
N LYS A 64 -5.48 -9.57 8.30
CA LYS A 64 -5.68 -9.69 9.77
C LYS A 64 -6.74 -10.72 10.13
N LYS A 65 -7.83 -10.84 9.36
CA LYS A 65 -8.95 -11.77 9.64
C LYS A 65 -8.49 -13.23 9.82
N PRO A 66 -7.79 -13.87 8.87
CA PRO A 66 -7.35 -15.27 8.98
C PRO A 66 -6.15 -15.47 9.91
N LEU A 67 -5.43 -14.40 10.25
CA LEU A 67 -4.29 -14.45 11.16
C LEU A 67 -4.70 -14.18 12.63
N ARG A 68 -5.91 -13.70 12.86
CA ARG A 68 -6.42 -13.37 14.19
C ARG A 68 -6.34 -14.58 15.13
N GLY A 69 -5.77 -14.38 16.32
CA GLY A 69 -5.67 -15.40 17.37
C GLY A 69 -4.59 -16.45 17.15
N LYS A 70 -3.85 -16.40 16.04
CA LYS A 70 -2.71 -17.31 15.80
C LYS A 70 -1.45 -16.78 16.48
N ARG A 71 -0.72 -17.66 17.17
CA ARG A 71 0.61 -17.37 17.71
C ARG A 71 1.66 -18.02 16.82
N PHE A 72 2.69 -17.26 16.51
CA PHE A 72 3.80 -17.71 15.67
C PHE A 72 5.06 -17.79 16.54
N ALA A 73 5.76 -18.92 16.46
CA ALA A 73 6.99 -19.12 17.22
C ALA A 73 8.21 -18.41 16.59
N SER A 74 8.10 -17.97 15.34
CA SER A 74 9.16 -17.26 14.64
C SER A 74 8.64 -16.30 13.56
N ASN A 75 9.42 -15.29 13.23
CA ASN A 75 9.11 -14.35 12.12
C ASN A 75 8.89 -15.10 10.80
N LYS A 76 9.70 -16.13 10.51
CA LYS A 76 9.56 -16.95 9.30
C LYS A 76 8.18 -17.61 9.21
N SER A 77 7.68 -18.15 10.32
CA SER A 77 6.34 -18.77 10.35
C SER A 77 5.22 -17.75 10.16
N CYS A 78 5.39 -16.52 10.67
CA CYS A 78 4.43 -15.43 10.49
C CYS A 78 4.38 -14.96 9.03
N VAL A 79 5.55 -14.74 8.41
CA VAL A 79 5.64 -14.30 7.00
C VAL A 79 5.03 -15.34 6.07
N LYS A 80 5.34 -16.63 6.26
CA LYS A 80 4.77 -17.72 5.45
C LYS A 80 3.24 -17.79 5.56
N ALA A 81 2.70 -17.54 6.75
CA ALA A 81 1.25 -17.47 6.96
C ALA A 81 0.63 -16.27 6.24
N ALA A 82 1.29 -15.10 6.29
CA ALA A 82 0.85 -13.91 5.56
C ALA A 82 0.88 -14.12 4.04
N GLU A 83 1.95 -14.71 3.50
CA GLU A 83 2.06 -15.05 2.08
C GLU A 83 0.95 -16.00 1.64
N THR A 84 0.58 -16.96 2.48
CA THR A 84 -0.51 -17.90 2.17
C THR A 84 -1.86 -17.20 2.09
N VAL A 85 -2.07 -16.13 2.86
CA VAL A 85 -3.31 -15.33 2.85
C VAL A 85 -3.37 -14.37 1.65
N LEU A 86 -2.20 -13.92 1.17
CA LEU A 86 -2.09 -12.94 0.08
C LEU A 86 -1.89 -13.58 -1.32
N LYS A 87 -1.82 -14.91 -1.39
CA LYS A 87 -1.80 -15.69 -2.64
C LYS A 87 -3.19 -15.76 -3.26
#